data_AF-A0AAV6DH61-F1
#
_entry.id   AF-A0AAV6DH61-F1
#
_cell.length_a   1.000
_cell.length_b   1.000
_cell.length_c   1.000
_cell.angle_alpha   90.00
_cell.angle_beta   90.00
_cell.angle_gamma   90.00
#
_symmetry.space_group_name_H-M   'P 1'
#
loop_
_entity.id
_entity.type
_entity.pdbx_description
1 polymer ?
#
loop_
_entity_poly.entity_id
_entity_poly.type
_entity_poly.pdbx_seq_one_letter_code
_entity_poly.pdbx_strand_id
1 'polypeptide(L)'
;MRRLTPLVTLAAAALLAAGCASVTQPTLERTTRGPNAEEFFVAQSVATNGRPPSFDEKRVWRDQMDEKVFKYLREHPEIESTSRYTEFRFWRQVAPGSTPGEVKVLLGEPREQTIDPALMGALGEKHWVAMRDTVKEAWVYPLGWVVYFDDKGAVVEMLRRVSPLDVDD
;
A
#
# COMPACT_ATOMS: atom_id res chain seq x y z
N MET A 1 40.66 19.46 -43.06
CA MET A 1 40.11 19.57 -41.69
C MET A 1 38.68 19.02 -41.69
N ARG A 2 38.48 17.79 -41.17
CA ARG A 2 37.18 17.09 -41.15
C ARG A 2 36.26 17.74 -40.10
N ARG A 3 35.13 18.31 -40.53
CA ARG A 3 34.06 18.76 -39.63
C ARG A 3 33.23 17.54 -39.23
N LEU A 4 33.51 17.00 -38.05
CA LEU A 4 32.84 15.84 -37.45
C LEU A 4 32.23 16.29 -36.12
N THR A 5 31.26 17.20 -36.12
CA THR A 5 30.74 17.79 -34.87
C THR A 5 29.37 18.46 -35.03
N PRO A 6 28.33 17.72 -35.46
CA PRO A 6 27.02 18.01 -34.85
C PRO A 6 26.25 16.75 -34.39
N LEU A 7 26.60 15.56 -34.89
CA LEU A 7 25.82 14.34 -34.61
C LEU A 7 26.11 13.75 -33.22
N VAL A 8 27.36 13.86 -32.75
CA VAL A 8 27.79 13.32 -31.44
C VAL A 8 27.21 14.15 -30.28
N THR A 9 27.05 15.47 -30.47
CA THR A 9 26.46 16.37 -29.48
C THR A 9 24.96 16.14 -29.31
N LEU A 10 24.23 15.82 -30.39
CA LEU A 10 22.80 15.52 -30.30
C LEU A 10 22.53 14.18 -29.60
N ALA A 11 23.36 13.16 -29.87
CA ALA A 11 23.23 11.84 -29.25
C ALA A 11 23.49 11.89 -27.74
N ALA A 12 24.48 12.68 -27.28
CA ALA A 12 24.76 12.85 -25.86
C ALA A 12 23.64 13.57 -25.10
N ALA A 13 23.00 14.57 -25.72
CA ALA A 13 21.87 15.28 -25.12
C ALA A 13 20.61 14.38 -24.98
N ALA A 14 20.36 13.52 -25.98
CA ALA A 14 19.24 12.57 -25.92
C ALA A 14 19.44 11.48 -24.85
N LEU A 15 20.68 11.01 -24.64
CA LEU A 15 21.02 10.04 -23.59
C LEU A 15 20.90 10.63 -22.18
N LEU A 16 21.26 11.91 -21.99
CA LEU A 16 21.08 12.61 -20.72
C LEU A 16 19.60 12.86 -20.38
N ALA A 17 18.78 13.20 -21.38
CA ALA A 17 17.33 13.39 -21.17
C ALA A 17 16.59 12.07 -20.86
N ALA A 18 17.00 10.95 -21.47
CA ALA A 18 16.42 9.64 -21.20
C ALA A 18 16.78 9.10 -19.79
N GLY A 19 17.97 9.43 -19.28
CA GLY A 19 18.40 9.01 -17.94
C GLY A 19 17.57 9.63 -16.80
N CYS A 20 17.13 10.88 -16.94
CA CYS A 20 16.35 11.56 -15.90
C CYS A 20 14.89 11.07 -15.80
N ALA A 21 14.29 10.60 -16.91
CA ALA A 21 12.91 10.12 -16.90
C ALA A 21 12.73 8.78 -16.18
N SER A 22 13.76 7.93 -16.16
CA SER A 22 13.72 6.62 -15.49
C SER A 22 13.77 6.72 -13.96
N VAL A 23 14.32 7.82 -13.42
CA VAL A 23 14.48 8.02 -11.96
C VAL A 23 13.19 8.54 -11.31
N THR A 24 12.21 8.99 -12.09
CA THR A 24 10.96 9.59 -11.59
C THR A 24 9.75 8.67 -11.70
N GLN A 25 9.89 7.45 -12.22
CA GLN A 25 8.76 6.53 -12.36
C GLN A 25 8.44 5.84 -11.02
N PRO A 26 7.18 5.87 -10.57
CA PRO A 26 6.76 5.12 -9.39
C PRO A 26 7.03 3.63 -9.56
N THR A 27 7.66 3.02 -8.56
CA THR A 27 7.93 1.58 -8.54
C THR A 27 6.80 0.85 -7.82
N LEU A 28 6.33 -0.24 -8.45
CA LEU A 28 5.35 -1.13 -7.82
C LEU A 28 6.09 -2.22 -7.03
N GLU A 29 6.04 -2.08 -5.72
CA GLU A 29 6.68 -2.97 -4.75
C GLU A 29 5.70 -4.02 -4.25
N ARG A 30 6.18 -5.26 -4.15
CA ARG A 30 5.48 -6.38 -3.55
C ARG A 30 5.97 -6.57 -2.13
N THR A 31 5.08 -6.70 -1.16
CA THR A 31 5.47 -6.75 0.25
C THR A 31 4.62 -7.73 1.06
N THR A 32 5.25 -8.37 2.04
CA THR A 32 4.58 -9.21 3.04
C THR A 32 4.10 -8.41 4.25
N ARG A 33 4.57 -7.17 4.40
CA ARG A 33 4.10 -6.22 5.42
C ARG A 33 3.26 -5.15 4.73
N GLY A 34 1.96 -5.17 4.99
CA GLY A 34 0.99 -4.29 4.34
C GLY A 34 0.91 -2.89 4.94
N PRO A 35 -0.15 -2.14 4.58
CA PRO A 35 -0.37 -0.81 5.10
C PRO A 35 -0.51 -0.79 6.64
N ASN A 36 0.16 0.16 7.28
CA ASN A 36 0.10 0.39 8.73
C ASN A 36 -0.97 1.45 9.05
N ALA A 37 -1.81 1.18 10.04
CA ALA A 37 -2.84 2.11 10.47
C ALA A 37 -2.30 3.48 10.95
N GLU A 38 -1.14 3.49 11.61
CA GLU A 38 -0.49 4.74 12.06
C GLU A 38 0.03 5.57 10.90
N GLU A 39 0.59 4.93 9.87
CA GLU A 39 1.04 5.62 8.65
C GLU A 39 -0.13 6.36 7.98
N PHE A 40 -1.29 5.72 7.93
CA PHE A 40 -2.51 6.30 7.38
C PHE A 40 -3.01 7.46 8.23
N PHE A 41 -2.97 7.33 9.55
CA PHE A 41 -3.34 8.41 10.46
C PHE A 41 -2.42 9.63 10.30
N VAL A 42 -1.11 9.41 10.23
CA VAL A 42 -0.13 10.48 10.01
C VAL A 42 -0.37 11.16 8.67
N ALA A 43 -0.51 10.39 7.60
CA ALA A 43 -0.79 10.93 6.27
C ALA A 43 -2.10 11.72 6.22
N GLN A 44 -3.15 11.22 6.86
CA GLN A 44 -4.43 11.92 6.95
C GLN A 44 -4.31 13.23 7.72
N SER A 45 -3.56 13.26 8.83
CA SER A 45 -3.32 14.50 9.58
C SER A 45 -2.58 15.53 8.73
N VAL A 46 -1.56 15.11 7.97
CA VAL A 46 -0.84 16.02 7.07
C VAL A 46 -1.77 16.54 5.99
N ALA A 47 -2.59 15.68 5.38
CA ALA A 47 -3.52 16.07 4.33
C ALA A 47 -4.63 17.02 4.82
N THR A 48 -5.17 16.81 6.03
CA THR A 48 -6.27 17.62 6.57
C THR A 48 -5.78 18.89 7.27
N ASN A 49 -4.72 18.78 8.07
CA ASN A 49 -4.27 19.84 8.97
C ASN A 49 -3.00 20.56 8.47
N GLY A 50 -2.37 20.08 7.39
CA GLY A 50 -1.10 20.60 6.89
C GLY A 50 0.11 20.29 7.78
N ARG A 51 -0.05 19.42 8.80
CA ARG A 51 1.03 19.03 9.72
C ARG A 51 0.89 17.59 10.22
N PRO A 52 2.00 16.95 10.64
CA PRO A 52 1.95 15.70 11.39
C PRO A 52 1.13 15.86 12.69
N PRO A 53 0.56 14.77 13.20
CA PRO A 53 -0.20 14.81 14.44
C PRO A 53 0.72 15.07 15.63
N SER A 54 0.23 15.83 16.60
CA SER A 54 0.91 16.10 17.86
C SER A 54 1.00 14.84 18.72
N PHE A 55 1.79 14.89 19.79
CA PHE A 55 1.91 13.77 20.73
C PHE A 55 0.55 13.38 21.34
N ASP A 56 -0.25 14.36 21.75
CA ASP A 56 -1.58 14.10 22.34
C ASP A 56 -2.55 13.54 21.31
N GLU A 57 -2.54 14.04 20.08
CA GLU A 57 -3.36 13.51 18.98
C GLU A 57 -2.99 12.05 18.67
N LYS A 58 -1.70 11.73 18.62
CA LYS A 58 -1.23 10.34 18.46
C LYS A 58 -1.68 9.44 19.61
N ARG A 59 -1.61 9.93 20.85
CA ARG A 59 -2.06 9.18 22.03
C ARG A 59 -3.56 8.86 21.95
N VAL A 60 -4.38 9.87 21.68
CA VAL A 60 -5.84 9.70 21.52
C VAL A 60 -6.17 8.73 20.39
N TRP A 61 -5.52 8.89 19.24
CA TRP A 61 -5.71 7.98 18.12
C TRP A 61 -5.35 6.54 18.47
N ARG A 62 -4.23 6.34 19.19
CA ARG A 62 -3.80 5.00 19.63
C ARG A 62 -4.84 4.35 20.53
N ASP A 63 -5.37 5.09 21.50
CA ASP A 63 -6.39 4.60 22.43
C ASP A 63 -7.68 4.20 21.66
N GLN A 64 -8.09 5.00 20.66
CA GLN A 64 -9.22 4.68 19.79
C GLN A 64 -8.96 3.45 18.89
N MET A 65 -7.74 3.32 18.36
CA MET A 65 -7.36 2.17 17.54
C MET A 65 -7.36 0.88 18.37
N ASP A 66 -6.84 0.96 19.61
CA ASP A 66 -6.91 -0.14 20.56
C ASP A 66 -8.35 -0.56 20.82
N GLU A 67 -9.25 0.39 21.09
CA GLU A 67 -10.67 0.10 21.29
C GLU A 67 -11.30 -0.62 20.09
N LYS A 68 -11.04 -0.15 18.86
CA LYS A 68 -11.55 -0.77 17.62
C LYS A 68 -11.03 -2.20 17.46
N VAL A 69 -9.73 -2.40 17.67
CA VAL A 69 -9.10 -3.72 17.59
C VAL A 69 -9.70 -4.66 18.64
N PHE A 70 -9.82 -4.22 19.90
CA PHE A 70 -10.41 -5.04 20.95
C PHE A 70 -11.87 -5.38 20.71
N LYS A 71 -12.64 -4.43 20.19
CA LYS A 71 -14.02 -4.66 19.81
C LYS A 71 -14.11 -5.75 18.73
N TYR A 72 -13.31 -5.63 17.67
CA TYR A 72 -13.26 -6.62 16.60
C TYR A 72 -12.87 -8.01 17.12
N LEU A 73 -11.79 -8.10 17.91
CA LEU A 73 -11.34 -9.38 18.50
C LEU A 73 -12.43 -10.05 19.35
N ARG A 74 -13.24 -9.27 20.07
CA ARG A 74 -14.36 -9.80 20.87
C ARG A 74 -15.53 -10.30 20.02
N GLU A 75 -15.76 -9.66 18.88
CA GLU A 75 -16.78 -10.04 17.91
C GLU A 75 -16.36 -11.27 17.08
N HIS A 76 -15.06 -11.59 17.09
CA HIS A 76 -14.44 -12.68 16.34
C HIS A 76 -13.66 -13.65 17.26
N PRO A 77 -14.32 -14.41 18.16
CA PRO A 77 -13.63 -15.31 19.08
C PRO A 77 -12.87 -16.45 18.38
N GLU A 78 -13.23 -16.78 17.14
CA GLU A 78 -12.58 -17.83 16.34
C GLU A 78 -11.08 -17.56 16.08
N ILE A 79 -10.66 -16.30 16.04
CA ILE A 79 -9.26 -15.95 15.78
C ILE A 79 -8.36 -16.04 17.02
N GLU A 80 -8.93 -16.08 18.23
CA GLU A 80 -8.16 -16.08 19.51
C GLU A 80 -7.15 -17.22 19.61
N SER A 81 -7.45 -18.37 19.01
CA SER A 81 -6.60 -19.56 19.02
C SER A 81 -5.48 -19.56 17.96
N THR A 82 -5.41 -18.50 17.14
CA THR A 82 -4.50 -18.42 15.99
C THR A 82 -3.37 -17.42 16.23
N SER A 83 -2.27 -17.52 15.48
CA SER A 83 -1.21 -16.50 15.50
C SER A 83 -1.72 -15.11 15.11
N ARG A 84 -2.81 -15.06 14.32
CA ARG A 84 -3.43 -13.83 13.82
C ARG A 84 -3.91 -12.90 14.92
N TYR A 85 -4.42 -13.44 16.04
CA TYR A 85 -4.87 -12.64 17.17
C TYR A 85 -3.75 -11.71 17.70
N THR A 86 -2.57 -12.29 17.90
CA THR A 86 -1.40 -11.56 18.39
C THR A 86 -0.93 -10.56 17.34
N GLU A 87 -0.82 -10.99 16.08
CA GLU A 87 -0.34 -10.12 15.01
C GLU A 87 -1.23 -8.90 14.78
N PHE A 88 -2.55 -9.10 14.69
CA PHE A 88 -3.52 -8.03 14.48
C PHE A 88 -3.50 -7.02 15.63
N ARG A 89 -3.42 -7.51 16.87
CA ARG A 89 -3.40 -6.68 18.07
C ARG A 89 -2.13 -5.83 18.18
N PHE A 90 -0.96 -6.41 17.94
CA PHE A 90 0.32 -5.75 18.18
C PHE A 90 0.82 -4.94 16.99
N TRP A 91 0.77 -5.49 15.78
CA TRP A 91 1.34 -4.84 14.61
C TRP A 91 0.42 -3.77 14.01
N ARG A 92 -0.91 -3.92 14.19
CA ARG A 92 -1.92 -3.00 13.62
C ARG A 92 -1.66 -2.70 12.14
N GLN A 93 -1.23 -3.74 11.44
CA GLN A 93 -0.78 -3.72 10.07
C GLN A 93 -1.49 -4.85 9.33
N VAL A 94 -1.90 -4.57 8.10
CA VAL A 94 -2.46 -5.62 7.24
C VAL A 94 -1.33 -6.61 6.89
N ALA A 95 -1.66 -7.89 6.96
CA ALA A 95 -0.75 -8.99 6.67
C ALA A 95 -1.43 -10.03 5.77
N PRO A 96 -0.68 -10.94 5.13
CA PRO A 96 -1.27 -12.10 4.46
C PRO A 96 -2.19 -12.87 5.42
N GLY A 97 -3.33 -13.33 4.91
CA GLY A 97 -4.37 -13.97 5.70
C GLY A 97 -5.30 -13.03 6.45
N SER A 98 -5.08 -11.71 6.42
CA SER A 98 -6.03 -10.76 7.03
C SER A 98 -7.40 -10.88 6.37
N THR A 99 -8.46 -10.73 7.15
CA THR A 99 -9.83 -10.71 6.61
C THR A 99 -10.19 -9.32 6.10
N PRO A 100 -11.27 -9.16 5.32
CA PRO A 100 -11.71 -7.84 4.85
C PRO A 100 -12.15 -6.97 6.04
N GLY A 101 -12.68 -7.59 7.11
CA GLY A 101 -13.03 -6.93 8.37
C GLY A 101 -11.80 -6.37 9.09
N GLU A 102 -10.75 -7.17 9.26
CA GLU A 102 -9.48 -6.71 9.85
C GLU A 102 -8.89 -5.53 9.07
N VAL A 103 -8.88 -5.61 7.75
CA VAL A 103 -8.37 -4.55 6.87
C VAL A 103 -9.15 -3.25 7.10
N LYS A 104 -10.50 -3.31 7.16
CA LYS A 104 -11.35 -2.14 7.40
C LYS A 104 -11.21 -1.57 8.81
N VAL A 105 -10.99 -2.40 9.82
CA VAL A 105 -10.73 -1.92 11.19
C VAL A 105 -9.45 -1.07 11.23
N LEU A 106 -8.41 -1.52 10.54
CA LEU A 106 -7.11 -0.85 10.52
C LEU A 106 -7.08 0.40 9.62
N LEU A 107 -7.62 0.28 8.41
CA LEU A 107 -7.43 1.27 7.34
C LEU A 107 -8.69 2.08 7.01
N GLY A 108 -9.85 1.66 7.52
CA GLY A 108 -11.15 2.17 7.09
C GLY A 108 -11.60 1.61 5.74
N GLU A 109 -12.60 2.25 5.17
CA GLU A 109 -13.11 1.89 3.84
C GLU A 109 -12.07 2.20 2.75
N PRO A 110 -11.90 1.32 1.75
CA PRO A 110 -11.04 1.60 0.62
C PRO A 110 -11.62 2.71 -0.26
N ARG A 111 -10.76 3.36 -1.03
CA ARG A 111 -11.19 4.37 -2.02
C ARG A 111 -11.96 3.72 -3.17
N GLU A 112 -11.50 2.55 -3.59
CA GLU A 112 -12.08 1.78 -4.68
C GLU A 112 -12.02 0.29 -4.36
N GLN A 113 -13.02 -0.46 -4.83
CA GLN A 113 -13.09 -1.92 -4.77
C GLN A 113 -13.40 -2.43 -6.17
N THR A 114 -12.71 -3.49 -6.60
CA THR A 114 -12.95 -4.09 -7.91
C THR A 114 -12.80 -5.60 -7.90
N ILE A 115 -13.67 -6.25 -8.67
CA ILE A 115 -13.60 -7.68 -9.01
C ILE A 115 -13.33 -7.89 -10.51
N ASP A 116 -13.17 -6.81 -11.28
CA ASP A 116 -12.88 -6.87 -12.72
C ASP A 116 -11.43 -7.33 -12.93
N PRO A 117 -11.19 -8.51 -13.55
CA PRO A 117 -9.84 -9.00 -13.80
C PRO A 117 -8.97 -8.06 -14.62
N ALA A 118 -9.56 -7.26 -15.53
CA ALA A 118 -8.80 -6.30 -16.32
C ALA A 118 -8.28 -5.15 -15.44
N LEU A 119 -9.12 -4.62 -14.54
CA LEU A 119 -8.71 -3.59 -13.59
C LEU A 119 -7.74 -4.13 -12.55
N MET A 120 -7.96 -5.33 -12.02
CA MET A 120 -7.00 -5.98 -11.11
C MET A 120 -5.64 -6.20 -11.79
N GLY A 121 -5.65 -6.59 -13.07
CA GLY A 121 -4.43 -6.71 -13.86
C GLY A 121 -3.71 -5.37 -14.07
N ALA A 122 -4.45 -4.29 -14.31
CA ALA A 122 -3.88 -2.95 -14.43
C ALA A 122 -3.26 -2.46 -13.11
N LEU A 123 -3.90 -2.75 -11.97
CA LEU A 123 -3.38 -2.41 -10.64
C LEU A 123 -2.13 -3.23 -10.28
N GLY A 124 -2.08 -4.50 -10.70
CA GLY A 124 -0.99 -5.43 -10.38
C GLY A 124 0.21 -5.34 -11.32
N GLU A 125 0.02 -4.77 -12.51
CA GLU A 125 1.01 -4.62 -13.57
C GLU A 125 1.81 -5.93 -13.79
N LYS A 126 3.15 -5.86 -13.73
CA LYS A 126 4.05 -7.00 -13.91
C LYS A 126 3.83 -8.13 -12.90
N HIS A 127 3.27 -7.85 -11.73
CA HIS A 127 3.02 -8.85 -10.68
C HIS A 127 1.72 -9.63 -10.92
N TRP A 128 0.82 -9.13 -11.79
CA TRP A 128 -0.48 -9.77 -12.06
C TRP A 128 -0.35 -11.23 -12.51
N VAL A 129 0.63 -11.53 -13.37
CA VAL A 129 0.84 -12.88 -13.92
C VAL A 129 1.01 -13.93 -12.82
N ALA A 130 1.65 -13.57 -11.70
CA ALA A 130 1.92 -14.50 -10.60
C ALA A 130 0.74 -14.71 -9.65
N MET A 131 -0.26 -13.82 -9.65
CA MET A 131 -1.34 -13.81 -8.64
C MET A 131 -2.75 -13.97 -9.21
N ARG A 132 -2.93 -13.79 -10.53
CA ARG A 132 -4.25 -13.74 -11.21
C ARG A 132 -5.14 -14.96 -10.99
N ASP A 133 -4.56 -16.13 -10.75
CA ASP A 133 -5.33 -17.37 -10.57
C ASP A 133 -5.93 -17.44 -9.15
N THR A 134 -5.27 -16.85 -8.16
CA THR A 134 -5.68 -16.85 -6.75
C THR A 134 -6.57 -15.65 -6.41
N VAL A 135 -6.22 -14.47 -6.91
CA VAL A 135 -6.91 -13.22 -6.59
C VAL A 135 -8.32 -13.18 -7.19
N LYS A 136 -9.28 -12.67 -6.42
CA LYS A 136 -10.70 -12.48 -6.81
C LYS A 136 -11.21 -11.07 -6.61
N GLU A 137 -10.58 -10.31 -5.73
CA GLU A 137 -10.97 -8.93 -5.41
C GLU A 137 -9.73 -8.09 -5.12
N ALA A 138 -9.79 -6.80 -5.45
CA ALA A 138 -8.76 -5.82 -5.13
C ALA A 138 -9.37 -4.56 -4.52
N TRP A 139 -8.74 -4.07 -3.45
CA TRP A 139 -9.09 -2.83 -2.78
C TRP A 139 -7.95 -1.83 -2.90
N VAL A 140 -8.28 -0.61 -3.30
CA VAL A 140 -7.33 0.48 -3.45
C VAL A 140 -7.41 1.42 -2.26
N TYR A 141 -6.27 1.67 -1.64
CA TYR A 141 -6.13 2.54 -0.48
C TYR A 141 -5.24 3.77 -0.81
N PRO A 142 -5.30 4.82 0.02
CA PRO A 142 -4.30 5.89 0.02
C PRO A 142 -2.85 5.37 0.04
N LEU A 143 -1.90 6.28 -0.21
CA LEU A 143 -0.46 6.00 -0.17
C LEU A 143 0.01 4.91 -1.16
N GLY A 144 -0.73 4.75 -2.26
CA GLY A 144 -0.38 3.84 -3.35
C GLY A 144 -0.63 2.37 -3.06
N TRP A 145 -1.35 2.04 -1.98
CA TRP A 145 -1.60 0.67 -1.59
C TRP A 145 -2.73 0.00 -2.38
N VAL A 146 -2.49 -1.24 -2.78
CA VAL A 146 -3.50 -2.15 -3.31
C VAL A 146 -3.44 -3.45 -2.53
N VAL A 147 -4.58 -3.87 -2.00
CA VAL A 147 -4.73 -5.11 -1.22
C VAL A 147 -5.59 -6.08 -2.03
N TYR A 148 -5.10 -7.29 -2.25
CA TYR A 148 -5.79 -8.31 -3.03
C TYR A 148 -6.26 -9.46 -2.14
N PHE A 149 -7.47 -9.93 -2.41
CA PHE A 149 -8.14 -10.99 -1.68
C PHE A 149 -8.38 -12.21 -2.56
N ASP A 150 -8.36 -13.40 -1.96
CA ASP A 150 -8.78 -14.64 -2.60
C ASP A 150 -10.31 -14.85 -2.55
N ASP A 151 -10.77 -16.02 -2.97
CA ASP A 151 -12.18 -16.42 -2.97
C ASP A 151 -12.78 -16.58 -1.57
N LYS A 152 -11.94 -16.74 -0.55
CA LYS A 152 -12.34 -16.84 0.87
C LYS A 152 -12.32 -15.49 1.56
N GLY A 153 -11.93 -14.42 0.86
CA GLY A 153 -11.78 -13.08 1.41
C GLY A 153 -10.52 -12.92 2.26
N ALA A 154 -9.52 -13.80 2.14
CA ALA A 154 -8.25 -13.62 2.82
C ALA A 154 -7.29 -12.79 1.96
N VAL A 155 -6.55 -11.87 2.58
CA VAL A 155 -5.48 -11.11 1.90
C VAL A 155 -4.41 -12.07 1.43
N VAL A 156 -4.17 -12.11 0.12
CA VAL A 156 -3.14 -12.98 -0.50
C VAL A 156 -2.00 -12.19 -1.12
N GLU A 157 -2.23 -10.93 -1.48
CA GLU A 157 -1.19 -10.07 -2.03
C GLU A 157 -1.38 -8.62 -1.61
N MET A 158 -0.28 -7.91 -1.42
CA MET A 158 -0.29 -6.47 -1.15
C MET A 158 0.82 -5.81 -1.96
N LEU A 159 0.41 -4.79 -2.72
CA LEU A 159 1.31 -4.00 -3.54
C LEU A 159 1.29 -2.55 -3.07
N ARG A 160 2.45 -1.90 -3.10
CA ARG A 160 2.58 -0.46 -2.86
C ARG A 160 3.22 0.20 -4.06
N ARG A 161 2.56 1.21 -4.60
CA ARG A 161 3.15 2.12 -5.56
C ARG A 161 3.91 3.19 -4.80
N VAL A 162 5.24 3.13 -4.85
CA VAL A 162 6.13 4.08 -4.18
C VAL A 162 6.64 5.07 -5.22
N SER A 163 6.42 6.36 -5.00
CA SER A 163 7.08 7.38 -5.82
C SER A 163 8.53 7.54 -5.35
N PRO A 164 9.52 7.70 -6.24
CA PRO A 164 10.88 8.07 -5.86
C PRO A 164 10.97 9.38 -5.06
N LEU A 165 9.92 10.21 -5.12
CA LEU A 165 9.78 11.45 -4.37
C LEU A 165 9.14 11.27 -2.98
N ASP A 166 8.63 10.08 -2.66
CA ASP A 166 8.05 9.75 -1.35
C ASP A 166 9.10 9.16 -0.39
N VAL A 167 10.35 9.01 -0.84
CA VAL A 167 11.48 8.59 0.00
C VAL A 167 12.10 9.85 0.61
N ASP A 168 11.58 10.29 1.76
CA ASP A 168 12.28 11.26 2.59
C ASP A 168 13.47 10.57 3.31
N ASP A 169 14.63 11.25 3.29
CA ASP A 169 15.90 10.92 3.97
C ASP A 169 15.75 10.61 5.49
#